data_AF-A0A960PD73-F1
#
_entry.id   AF-A0A960PD73-F1
#
_cell.length_a   1.000
_cell.length_b   1.000
_cell.length_c   1.000
_cell.angle_alpha   90.00
_cell.angle_beta   90.00
_cell.angle_gamma   90.00
#
_symmetry.space_group_name_H-M   'P 1'
#
loop_
_entity.id
_entity.type
_entity.pdbx_description
1 polymer ?
#
loop_
_entity_poly.entity_id
_entity_poly.type
_entity_poly.pdbx_seq_one_letter_code
_entity_poly.pdbx_strand_id
1 'polypeptide(L)'
;MSDQPTVSNVFRRAQEIRLSSANASFDDIRSQIVNEFSGQPFPSPAFLTIPELDNIAPEEDWTAGLPIVLRGIQTEDWNEIAHGI
;
A
#
# COMPACT_ATOMS: atom_id res chain seq x y z
N MET A 1 -13.45 15.70 -6.39
CA MET A 1 -12.12 15.31 -6.92
C MET A 1 -11.24 15.18 -5.70
N SER A 2 -11.01 13.96 -5.25
CA SER A 2 -10.16 13.70 -4.08
C SER A 2 -8.94 12.96 -4.60
N ASP A 3 -7.87 13.71 -4.88
CA ASP A 3 -6.55 13.17 -5.28
C ASP A 3 -5.83 12.47 -4.10
N GLN A 4 -6.58 12.02 -3.09
CA GLN A 4 -6.02 11.34 -1.93
C GLN A 4 -5.81 9.86 -2.29
N PRO A 5 -4.56 9.37 -2.27
CA PRO A 5 -4.29 7.96 -2.55
C PRO A 5 -4.98 7.10 -1.48
N THR A 6 -5.69 6.06 -1.92
CA THR A 6 -6.23 5.04 -1.03
C THR A 6 -5.21 3.94 -0.80
N VAL A 7 -5.34 3.20 0.29
CA VAL A 7 -4.49 2.02 0.57
C VAL A 7 -4.49 1.06 -0.64
N SER A 8 -5.65 0.87 -1.27
CA SER A 8 -5.78 0.06 -2.49
C SER A 8 -4.98 0.57 -3.68
N ASN A 9 -4.87 1.88 -3.86
CA ASN A 9 -4.04 2.44 -4.93
C ASN A 9 -2.57 2.12 -4.70
N VAL A 10 -2.11 2.19 -3.44
CA VAL A 10 -0.72 1.88 -3.07
C VAL A 10 -0.44 0.39 -3.28
N PHE A 11 -1.35 -0.49 -2.85
CA PHE A 11 -1.24 -1.93 -3.08
C PHE A 11 -1.22 -2.31 -4.56
N ARG A 12 -2.17 -1.77 -5.34
CA ARG A 12 -2.21 -2.01 -6.79
C ARG A 12 -0.90 -1.57 -7.44
N ARG A 13 -0.36 -0.44 -7.02
CA ARG A 13 0.93 0.05 -7.51
C ARG A 13 2.09 -0.88 -7.14
N ALA A 14 2.12 -1.40 -5.91
CA ALA A 14 3.13 -2.36 -5.48
C ALA A 14 3.08 -3.66 -6.32
N GLN A 15 1.87 -4.16 -6.60
CA GLN A 15 1.68 -5.32 -7.49
C GLN A 15 2.11 -5.03 -8.93
N GLU A 16 1.78 -3.85 -9.48
CA GLU A 16 2.23 -3.45 -10.82
C GLU A 16 3.76 -3.42 -10.91
N ILE A 17 4.45 -2.91 -9.88
CA ILE A 17 5.91 -2.90 -9.81
C ILE A 17 6.46 -4.33 -9.78
N ARG A 18 5.87 -5.21 -8.98
CA ARG A 18 6.27 -6.62 -8.86
C ARG A 18 6.04 -7.41 -10.15
N LEU A 19 4.91 -7.18 -10.82
CA LEU A 19 4.59 -7.80 -12.12
C LEU A 19 5.53 -7.29 -13.22
N SER A 20 5.86 -6.00 -13.20
CA SER A 20 6.79 -5.39 -14.16
C SER A 20 8.24 -5.78 -13.88
N SER A 21 8.56 -6.09 -12.63
CA SER A 21 9.90 -6.44 -12.14
C SER A 21 9.84 -7.73 -11.33
N ALA A 22 9.74 -8.88 -12.02
CA ALA A 22 9.61 -10.20 -11.40
C ALA A 22 10.77 -10.57 -10.44
N ASN A 23 11.89 -9.85 -10.48
CA ASN A 23 13.06 -10.03 -9.61
C ASN A 23 13.28 -8.86 -8.62
N ALA A 24 12.38 -7.88 -8.53
CA ALA A 24 12.53 -6.79 -7.57
C ALA A 24 12.39 -7.33 -6.14
N SER A 25 13.29 -6.89 -5.25
CA SER A 25 13.16 -7.22 -3.83
C SER A 25 12.00 -6.45 -3.21
N PHE A 26 11.43 -6.98 -2.12
CA PHE A 26 10.38 -6.27 -1.38
C PHE A 26 10.85 -4.90 -0.87
N ASP A 27 12.14 -4.77 -0.53
CA ASP A 27 12.73 -3.49 -0.11
C ASP A 27 12.81 -2.47 -1.26
N ASP A 28 13.08 -2.93 -2.49
CA ASP A 28 13.07 -2.06 -3.69
C ASP A 28 11.65 -1.56 -3.99
N ILE A 29 10.66 -2.47 -3.92
CA ILE A 29 9.25 -2.13 -4.12
C ILE A 29 8.80 -1.12 -3.06
N ARG A 30 9.13 -1.36 -1.78
CA ARG A 30 8.86 -0.42 -0.69
C ARG A 30 9.48 0.94 -1.00
N SER A 31 10.77 0.98 -1.33
CA SER A 31 11.48 2.23 -1.57
C SER A 31 10.86 3.01 -2.73
N GLN A 32 10.43 2.32 -3.78
CA GLN A 32 9.74 2.94 -4.91
C GLN A 32 8.36 3.50 -4.52
N ILE A 33 7.58 2.75 -3.72
CA ILE A 33 6.29 3.21 -3.19
C ILE A 33 6.48 4.45 -2.32
N VAL A 34 7.41 4.43 -1.36
CA VAL A 34 7.68 5.59 -0.50
C VAL A 34 8.10 6.79 -1.35
N ASN A 35 8.96 6.61 -2.34
CA ASN A 35 9.36 7.70 -3.23
C ASN A 35 8.20 8.26 -4.06
N GLU A 36 7.30 7.42 -4.58
CA GLU A 36 6.14 7.86 -5.36
C GLU A 36 5.07 8.56 -4.51
N PHE A 37 4.84 8.08 -3.29
CA PHE A 37 3.74 8.54 -2.44
C PHE A 37 4.13 9.51 -1.31
N SER A 38 5.41 9.66 -0.97
CA SER A 38 5.89 10.55 0.12
C SER A 38 5.49 12.03 -0.03
N GLY A 39 5.18 12.48 -1.25
CA GLY A 39 4.66 13.83 -1.51
C GLY A 39 3.14 13.94 -1.54
N GLN A 40 2.42 12.84 -1.34
CA GLN A 40 0.96 12.78 -1.38
C GLN A 40 0.37 12.77 0.04
N PRO A 41 -0.87 13.27 0.21
CA PRO A 41 -1.58 13.14 1.48
C PRO A 41 -1.74 11.66 1.85
N PHE A 42 -1.62 11.37 3.15
CA PHE A 42 -1.75 10.00 3.66
C PHE A 42 -3.12 9.40 3.34
N PRO A 43 -3.20 8.08 3.11
CA PRO A 43 -4.47 7.41 2.89
C PRO A 43 -5.38 7.54 4.08
N SER A 44 -6.69 7.66 3.84
CA SER A 44 -7.65 7.65 4.94
C SER A 44 -7.80 6.23 5.49
N PRO A 45 -7.79 6.05 6.83
CA PRO A 45 -8.01 4.74 7.44
C PRO A 45 -9.43 4.22 7.21
N ALA A 46 -10.37 5.09 6.78
CA ALA A 46 -11.73 4.69 6.41
C ALA A 46 -11.79 3.69 5.24
N PHE A 47 -10.70 3.55 4.47
CA PHE A 47 -10.60 2.67 3.31
C PHE A 47 -9.53 1.58 3.48
N LEU A 48 -9.18 1.21 4.72
CA LEU A 48 -8.25 0.10 5.01
C LEU A 48 -8.84 -1.27 4.64
N THR A 49 -10.15 -1.44 4.82
CA THR A 49 -10.87 -2.65 4.46
C THR A 49 -11.77 -2.32 3.28
N ILE A 50 -11.35 -2.68 2.07
CA ILE A 50 -12.24 -2.58 0.90
C ILE A 50 -12.69 -4.00 0.55
N PRO A 51 -13.99 -4.34 0.72
CA PRO A 51 -14.55 -5.63 0.30
C PRO A 51 -14.25 -5.97 -1.17
N GLU A 52 -14.04 -4.94 -2.00
CA GLU A 52 -13.66 -5.10 -3.41
C GLU A 52 -12.24 -5.65 -3.59
N LEU A 53 -11.26 -5.32 -2.71
CA LEU A 53 -9.91 -5.90 -2.77
C LEU A 53 -9.87 -7.36 -2.31
N ASP A 54 -10.71 -7.69 -1.33
CA ASP A 54 -10.90 -9.07 -0.84
C ASP A 54 -11.33 -10.02 -1.99
N ASN A 55 -11.99 -9.46 -3.00
CA ASN A 55 -12.43 -10.16 -4.21
C ASN A 55 -11.42 -10.11 -5.37
N ILE A 56 -10.44 -9.19 -5.35
CA ILE A 56 -9.46 -8.95 -6.43
C ILE A 56 -8.18 -9.76 -6.23
N ALA A 57 -7.71 -9.93 -4.98
CA ALA A 57 -6.51 -10.70 -4.67
C ALA A 57 -6.71 -11.64 -3.46
N PRO A 58 -7.62 -12.64 -3.57
CA PRO A 58 -7.91 -13.59 -2.50
C PRO A 58 -6.76 -14.57 -2.20
N GLU A 59 -5.74 -14.66 -3.06
CA GLU A 59 -4.61 -15.59 -2.90
C GLU A 59 -3.46 -15.03 -2.04
N GLU A 60 -3.36 -13.71 -1.85
CA GLU A 60 -2.36 -13.10 -0.96
C GLU A 60 -3.04 -12.61 0.32
N ASP A 61 -2.62 -13.13 1.47
CA ASP A 61 -3.19 -12.74 2.77
C ASP A 61 -2.59 -11.40 3.24
N TRP A 62 -2.99 -10.30 2.59
CA TRP A 62 -2.56 -8.93 2.90
C TRP A 62 -3.15 -8.41 4.21
N THR A 63 -4.11 -9.12 4.81
CA THR A 63 -4.69 -8.76 6.11
C THR A 63 -3.64 -8.75 7.23
N ALA A 64 -2.57 -9.53 7.09
CA ALA A 64 -1.44 -9.56 8.01
C ALA A 64 -0.70 -8.20 8.09
N GLY A 65 -0.67 -7.44 7.00
CA GLY A 65 -0.01 -6.15 6.91
C GLY A 65 -0.90 -4.96 7.30
N LEU A 66 -2.22 -5.12 7.33
CA LEU A 66 -3.18 -4.04 7.62
C LEU A 66 -2.96 -3.32 8.95
N PRO A 67 -2.62 -4.00 10.07
CA PRO A 67 -2.32 -3.30 11.32
C PRO A 67 -1.09 -2.38 11.20
N ILE A 68 -0.12 -2.75 10.36
CA ILE A 68 1.10 -1.97 10.11
C ILE A 68 0.78 -0.78 9.22
N VAL A 69 -0.02 -0.98 8.16
CA VAL A 69 -0.51 0.11 7.31
C VAL A 69 -1.31 1.12 8.12
N LEU A 70 -2.23 0.65 8.97
CA LEU A 70 -3.03 1.51 9.85
C LEU A 70 -2.14 2.31 10.80
N ARG A 71 -1.12 1.67 11.40
CA ARG A 71 -0.16 2.35 12.27
C ARG A 71 0.57 3.45 11.51
N GLY A 72 1.08 3.15 10.31
CA GLY A 72 1.74 4.12 9.45
C GLY A 72 0.85 5.29 9.05
N ILE A 73 -0.45 5.05 8.79
CA ILE A 73 -1.42 6.12 8.56
C ILE A 73 -1.61 7.00 9.80
N GLN A 74 -1.73 6.38 10.98
CA GLN A 74 -1.91 7.11 12.24
C GLN A 74 -0.67 7.90 12.66
N THR A 75 0.52 7.40 12.32
CA THR A 75 1.80 8.06 12.60
C THR A 75 2.27 8.95 11.46
N GLU A 76 1.50 9.05 10.38
CA GLU A 76 1.86 9.81 9.18
C GLU A 76 3.25 9.42 8.63
N ASP A 77 3.52 8.11 8.56
CA ASP A 77 4.79 7.55 8.08
C ASP A 77 4.58 6.60 6.89
N TRP A 78 5.04 7.06 5.71
CA TRP A 78 4.99 6.27 4.48
C TRP A 78 5.88 5.03 4.52
N ASN A 79 6.96 5.02 5.29
CA ASN A 79 7.80 3.83 5.44
C ASN A 79 7.06 2.72 6.17
N GLU A 80 6.28 3.05 7.19
CA GLU A 80 5.43 2.11 7.88
C GLU A 80 4.27 1.63 7.00
N ILE A 81 3.64 2.54 6.25
CA ILE A 81 2.59 2.17 5.30
C ILE A 81 3.12 1.15 4.29
N ALA A 82 4.25 1.45 3.67
CA ALA A 82 4.90 0.56 2.73
C ALA A 82 5.56 -0.65 3.43
N HIS A 83 5.51 -0.73 4.76
CA HIS A 83 5.92 -1.92 5.52
C HIS A 83 4.79 -2.94 5.71
N GLY A 84 3.56 -2.48 5.72
CA GLY A 84 2.39 -3.35 5.71
C GLY A 84 1.92 -3.77 4.31
N ILE A 85 2.63 -3.34 3.26
CA ILE A 85 2.41 -3.73 1.86
C ILE A 85 3.49 -4.72 1.45
#